data_AF-A0A369W4F3-F1
#
_entry.id   AF-A0A369W4F3-F1
#
_cell.length_a   1.000
_cell.length_b   1.000
_cell.length_c   1.000
_cell.angle_alpha   90.00
_cell.angle_beta   90.00
_cell.angle_gamma   90.00
#
_symmetry.space_group_name_H-M   'P 1'
#
loop_
_entity.id
_entity.type
_entity.pdbx_description
1 polymer ?
#
loop_
_entity_poly.entity_id
_entity_poly.type
_entity_poly.pdbx_seq_one_letter_code
_entity_poly.pdbx_strand_id
1 'polypeptide(L)'
;MIARTGTAELHHEPTALGISAPGWVALAMLIVVGIALWQKVPALIARMLDGQIDAIRRQLDEASTLRREAEAALAEAQARNTASRGDAAAIVEHAEAEARALLAKAEADAADLIARRQQMAEDKIAAAERQAVAEVRARAADAAARASAAIIAERHDAAADQALVDRTIAGIARAH
;
A
#
# COMPACT_ATOMS: atom_id res chain seq x y z
N MET A 1 -88.93 78.56 -32.40
CA MET A 1 -88.71 78.53 -33.86
C MET A 1 -87.75 77.38 -34.15
N ILE A 2 -88.29 76.29 -34.69
CA ILE A 2 -87.66 75.22 -35.49
C ILE A 2 -86.63 74.31 -34.78
N ALA A 3 -87.14 73.14 -34.38
CA ALA A 3 -86.35 71.92 -34.25
C ALA A 3 -85.77 71.53 -35.62
N ARG A 4 -84.49 71.12 -35.66
CA ARG A 4 -83.90 70.45 -36.82
C ARG A 4 -83.78 68.96 -36.51
N THR A 5 -84.77 68.22 -36.96
CA THR A 5 -84.78 66.76 -37.11
C THR A 5 -84.12 66.36 -38.43
N GLY A 6 -83.44 65.21 -38.43
CA GLY A 6 -82.98 64.47 -39.62
C GLY A 6 -81.55 64.82 -40.05
N THR A 7 -80.66 63.88 -40.40
CA THR A 7 -80.90 62.56 -41.00
C THR A 7 -79.75 61.61 -40.66
N ALA A 8 -80.05 60.32 -40.45
CA ALA A 8 -79.04 59.27 -40.50
C ALA A 8 -78.41 59.29 -41.89
N GLU A 9 -77.12 59.66 -41.97
CA GLU A 9 -76.38 59.59 -43.22
C GLU A 9 -76.18 58.12 -43.58
N LEU A 10 -76.94 57.66 -44.58
CA LEU A 10 -76.73 56.37 -45.21
C LEU A 10 -75.43 56.44 -46.00
N HIS A 11 -74.33 56.01 -45.37
CA HIS A 11 -73.07 55.75 -46.07
C HIS A 11 -73.31 54.63 -47.08
N HIS A 12 -73.52 54.99 -48.36
CA HIS A 12 -73.41 54.03 -49.45
C HIS A 12 -71.93 53.69 -49.62
N GLU A 13 -71.48 52.66 -48.91
CA GLU A 13 -70.19 52.05 -49.22
C GLU A 13 -70.23 51.55 -50.68
N PRO A 14 -69.20 51.83 -51.49
CA PRO A 14 -69.13 51.34 -52.86
C PRO A 14 -69.10 49.80 -52.84
N THR A 15 -70.25 49.18 -53.06
CA THR A 15 -70.43 47.73 -53.18
C THR A 15 -70.17 47.31 -54.62
N ALA A 16 -69.13 46.51 -54.86
CA ALA A 16 -68.92 45.82 -56.13
C ALA A 16 -69.56 44.43 -56.06
N LEU A 17 -70.43 44.08 -57.02
CA LEU A 17 -71.12 42.78 -57.10
C LEU A 17 -71.94 42.39 -55.86
N GLY A 18 -72.54 43.36 -55.16
CA GLY A 18 -73.37 43.11 -53.97
C GLY A 18 -72.61 42.82 -52.68
N ILE A 19 -71.28 42.95 -52.70
CA ILE A 19 -70.39 42.74 -51.56
C ILE A 19 -69.76 44.09 -51.19
N SER A 20 -69.80 44.45 -49.89
CA SER A 20 -69.18 45.67 -49.38
C SER A 20 -67.65 45.56 -49.36
N ALA A 21 -66.94 46.69 -49.24
CA ALA A 21 -65.47 46.69 -49.20
C ALA A 21 -64.89 45.78 -48.10
N PRO A 22 -65.44 45.76 -46.85
CA PRO A 22 -65.03 44.78 -45.84
C PRO A 22 -65.27 43.32 -46.24
N GLY A 23 -66.30 43.04 -47.06
CA GLY A 23 -66.61 41.69 -47.55
C GLY A 23 -65.57 41.15 -48.53
N TRP A 24 -65.03 42.00 -49.41
CA TRP A 24 -63.91 41.64 -50.30
C TRP A 24 -62.61 41.40 -49.51
N VAL A 25 -62.36 42.19 -48.46
CA VAL A 25 -61.23 41.96 -47.54
C VAL A 25 -61.37 40.64 -46.79
N ALA A 26 -62.57 40.33 -46.29
CA ALA A 26 -62.86 39.06 -45.64
C ALA A 26 -62.67 37.87 -46.60
N LEU A 27 -63.11 37.98 -47.86
CA LEU A 27 -62.91 36.97 -48.89
C LEU A 27 -61.43 36.76 -49.22
N ALA A 28 -60.67 37.84 -49.37
CA ALA A 28 -59.22 37.77 -49.57
C ALA A 28 -58.50 37.10 -48.38
N MET A 29 -58.87 37.44 -47.14
CA MET A 29 -58.37 36.78 -45.94
C MET A 29 -58.70 35.28 -45.91
N LEU A 30 -59.92 34.91 -46.31
CA LEU A 30 -60.36 33.53 -46.36
C LEU A 30 -59.57 32.71 -47.40
N ILE A 31 -59.26 33.29 -48.56
CA ILE A 31 -58.39 32.69 -49.57
C ILE A 31 -56.97 32.51 -49.02
N VAL A 32 -56.39 33.53 -48.37
CA VAL A 32 -55.05 33.44 -47.76
C VAL A 32 -54.99 32.37 -46.68
N VAL A 33 -55.98 32.31 -45.78
CA VAL A 33 -56.09 31.28 -44.75
C VAL A 33 -56.28 29.90 -45.38
N GLY A 34 -57.10 29.77 -46.40
CA GLY A 34 -57.30 28.52 -47.16
C GLY A 34 -55.99 28.02 -47.79
N ILE A 35 -55.23 28.91 -48.43
CA ILE A 35 -53.92 28.57 -48.99
C ILE A 35 -52.91 28.22 -47.88
N ALA A 36 -52.89 28.95 -46.77
CA ALA A 36 -52.00 28.67 -45.64
C ALA A 36 -52.29 27.31 -44.98
N LEU A 37 -53.56 26.91 -44.90
CA LEU A 37 -53.98 25.58 -44.46
C LEU A 37 -53.59 24.50 -45.47
N TRP A 38 -53.77 24.77 -46.78
CA TRP A 38 -53.41 23.81 -47.83
C TRP A 38 -51.90 23.57 -47.91
N GLN A 39 -51.10 24.64 -47.75
CA GLN A 39 -49.65 24.60 -47.64
C GLN A 39 -49.14 24.12 -46.27
N LYS A 40 -50.04 23.74 -45.34
CA LYS A 40 -49.70 23.15 -44.04
C LYS A 40 -48.78 24.02 -43.18
N VAL A 41 -48.84 25.34 -43.32
CA VAL A 41 -48.07 26.29 -42.51
C VAL A 41 -48.23 26.05 -41.00
N PRO A 42 -49.44 25.84 -40.43
CA PRO A 42 -49.56 25.56 -39.00
C PRO A 42 -48.93 24.22 -38.59
N ALA A 43 -48.94 23.21 -39.46
CA ALA A 43 -48.32 21.92 -39.16
C ALA A 43 -46.78 22.01 -39.19
N LEU A 44 -46.20 22.88 -40.03
CA LEU A 44 -44.76 23.13 -40.03
C LEU A 44 -44.32 23.81 -38.73
N ILE A 45 -45.06 24.82 -38.27
CA ILE A 45 -44.79 25.52 -37.01
C ILE A 45 -44.91 24.55 -35.82
N ALA A 46 -45.96 23.72 -35.78
CA ALA A 46 -46.11 22.71 -34.74
C ALA A 46 -44.93 21.72 -34.73
N ARG A 47 -44.50 21.23 -35.89
CA ARG A 47 -43.33 20.34 -36.00
C ARG A 47 -42.02 20.99 -35.55
N MET A 48 -41.80 22.28 -35.84
CA MET A 48 -40.61 22.98 -35.36
C MET A 48 -40.62 23.16 -33.84
N LEU A 49 -41.80 23.39 -33.25
CA LEU A 49 -41.95 23.51 -31.81
C LEU A 49 -41.76 22.14 -31.12
N ASP A 50 -42.37 21.08 -31.66
CA ASP A 50 -42.17 19.70 -31.18
C ASP A 50 -40.69 19.28 -31.29
N GLY A 51 -40.02 19.62 -32.39
CA GLY A 51 -38.60 19.35 -32.56
C GLY A 51 -37.72 20.06 -31.52
N GLN A 52 -38.06 21.28 -31.13
CA GLN A 52 -37.38 21.99 -30.04
C GLN A 52 -37.66 21.35 -28.68
N ILE A 53 -38.90 20.94 -28.41
CA ILE A 53 -39.27 20.23 -27.18
C ILE A 53 -38.47 18.94 -27.06
N ASP A 54 -38.37 18.15 -28.13
CA ASP A 54 -37.60 16.90 -28.14
C ASP A 54 -36.10 17.14 -27.97
N ALA A 55 -35.56 18.20 -28.58
CA ALA A 55 -34.16 18.58 -28.37
C ALA A 55 -33.88 18.96 -26.91
N ILE A 56 -34.75 19.77 -26.29
CA ILE A 56 -34.62 20.17 -24.88
C ILE A 56 -34.76 18.95 -23.96
N ARG A 57 -35.70 18.04 -24.25
CA ARG A 57 -35.86 16.79 -23.49
C ARG A 57 -34.61 15.94 -23.55
N ARG A 58 -34.03 15.72 -24.74
CA ARG A 58 -32.77 14.98 -24.89
C ARG A 58 -31.63 15.62 -24.10
N GLN A 59 -31.46 16.94 -24.21
CA GLN A 59 -30.44 17.66 -23.44
C GLN A 59 -30.65 17.54 -21.93
N LEU A 60 -31.90 17.58 -21.46
CA LEU A 60 -32.21 17.42 -20.05
C LEU A 60 -31.95 15.98 -19.56
N ASP A 61 -32.29 14.98 -20.37
CA ASP A 61 -32.03 13.58 -20.08
C ASP A 61 -30.52 13.28 -20.04
N GLU A 62 -29.76 13.79 -21.01
CA GLU A 62 -28.29 13.72 -21.05
C GLU A 62 -27.67 14.42 -19.83
N ALA A 63 -28.11 15.63 -19.50
CA ALA A 63 -27.63 16.36 -18.33
C ALA A 63 -27.95 15.61 -17.02
N SER A 64 -29.14 15.02 -16.92
CA SER A 64 -29.53 14.22 -15.76
C SER A 64 -28.70 12.95 -15.63
N THR A 65 -28.37 12.30 -16.76
CA THR A 65 -27.52 11.11 -16.82
C THR A 65 -26.10 11.46 -16.42
N LEU A 66 -25.54 12.53 -16.99
CA LEU A 66 -24.21 13.03 -16.66
C LEU A 66 -24.10 13.40 -15.17
N ARG A 67 -25.16 13.98 -14.59
CA ARG A 67 -25.18 14.28 -13.16
C ARG A 67 -25.17 13.01 -12.31
N ARG A 68 -25.94 11.99 -12.68
CA ARG A 68 -25.93 10.69 -12.00
C ARG A 68 -24.58 10.00 -12.10
N GLU A 69 -23.94 10.05 -13.27
CA GLU A 69 -22.59 9.50 -13.47
C GLU A 69 -21.55 10.25 -12.63
N ALA A 70 -21.64 11.59 -12.55
CA ALA A 70 -20.75 12.39 -11.72
C ALA A 70 -20.96 12.11 -10.22
N GLU A 71 -22.22 11.98 -9.77
CA GLU A 71 -22.55 11.61 -8.38
C GLU A 71 -22.03 10.20 -8.05
N ALA A 72 -22.18 9.24 -8.97
CA ALA A 72 -21.65 7.88 -8.81
C ALA A 72 -20.11 7.87 -8.76
N ALA A 73 -19.44 8.59 -9.65
CA ALA A 73 -17.98 8.71 -9.67
C ALA A 73 -17.44 9.38 -8.40
N LEU A 74 -18.15 10.39 -7.87
CA LEU A 74 -17.79 11.04 -6.61
C LEU A 74 -17.93 10.06 -5.44
N ALA A 75 -19.03 9.30 -5.38
CA ALA A 75 -19.25 8.30 -4.33
C ALA A 75 -18.17 7.20 -4.38
N GLU A 76 -17.82 6.72 -5.58
CA GLU A 76 -16.74 5.75 -5.76
C GLU A 76 -15.39 6.31 -5.31
N ALA A 77 -15.05 7.55 -5.70
CA ALA A 77 -13.81 8.20 -5.28
C ALA A 77 -13.75 8.41 -3.76
N GLN A 78 -14.86 8.74 -3.11
CA GLN A 78 -14.93 8.87 -1.65
C GLN A 78 -14.79 7.52 -0.95
N ALA A 79 -15.47 6.48 -1.44
CA ALA A 79 -15.33 5.12 -0.94
C ALA A 79 -13.89 4.61 -1.10
N ARG A 80 -13.25 4.88 -2.25
CA ARG A 80 -11.87 4.50 -2.48
C ARG A 80 -10.89 5.27 -1.60
N ASN A 81 -11.09 6.56 -1.39
CA ASN A 81 -10.26 7.34 -0.47
C ASN A 81 -10.36 6.85 0.98
N THR A 82 -11.56 6.49 1.44
CA THR A 82 -11.74 5.95 2.80
C THR A 82 -11.12 4.57 2.94
N ALA A 83 -11.30 3.69 1.95
CA ALA A 83 -10.64 2.38 1.89
C ALA A 83 -9.11 2.51 1.90
N SER A 84 -8.53 3.35 1.02
CA SER A 84 -7.08 3.54 0.96
C SER A 84 -6.48 4.13 2.24
N ARG A 85 -7.23 4.99 2.96
CA ARG A 85 -6.81 5.47 4.29
C ARG A 85 -6.82 4.35 5.33
N GLY A 86 -7.83 3.47 5.30
CA GLY A 86 -7.89 2.28 6.15
C GLY A 86 -6.73 1.32 5.86
N ASP A 87 -6.47 1.04 4.59
CA ASP A 87 -5.38 0.17 4.15
C ASP A 87 -4.02 0.74 4.56
N ALA A 88 -3.80 2.05 4.38
CA ALA A 88 -2.56 2.70 4.81
C ALA A 88 -2.35 2.60 6.33
N ALA A 89 -3.40 2.79 7.12
CA ALA A 89 -3.33 2.63 8.58
C ALA A 89 -3.00 1.18 8.97
N ALA A 90 -3.64 0.20 8.32
CA ALA A 90 -3.37 -1.21 8.54
C ALA A 90 -1.93 -1.61 8.15
N ILE A 91 -1.40 -1.05 7.05
CA ILE A 91 0.00 -1.26 6.64
C ILE A 91 0.96 -0.73 7.72
N VAL A 92 0.71 0.47 8.25
CA VAL A 92 1.55 1.06 9.30
C VAL A 92 1.49 0.23 10.57
N GLU A 93 0.30 -0.16 11.02
CA GLU A 93 0.13 -1.00 12.22
C GLU A 93 0.85 -2.35 12.08
N HIS A 94 0.70 -2.99 10.92
CA HIS A 94 1.39 -4.25 10.63
C HIS A 94 2.92 -4.08 10.62
N ALA A 95 3.42 -3.03 9.96
CA ALA A 95 4.85 -2.74 9.92
C ALA A 95 5.42 -2.46 11.31
N GLU A 96 4.70 -1.74 12.17
CA GLU A 96 5.10 -1.51 13.56
C GLU A 96 5.10 -2.81 14.38
N ALA A 97 4.09 -3.67 14.21
CA ALA A 97 4.03 -4.97 14.87
C ALA A 97 5.19 -5.87 14.45
N GLU A 98 5.48 -5.95 13.15
CA GLU A 98 6.62 -6.69 12.61
C GLU A 98 7.96 -6.13 13.08
N ALA A 99 8.12 -4.80 13.09
CA ALA A 99 9.33 -4.16 13.59
C ALA A 99 9.58 -4.49 15.06
N ARG A 100 8.55 -4.43 15.91
CA ARG A 100 8.65 -4.83 17.33
C ARG A 100 9.01 -6.30 17.48
N ALA A 101 8.39 -7.19 16.70
CA ALA A 101 8.72 -8.61 16.72
C ALA A 101 10.15 -8.90 16.26
N LEU A 102 10.62 -8.19 15.22
CA LEU A 102 11.97 -8.32 14.71
C LEU A 102 13.02 -7.81 15.70
N LEU A 103 12.75 -6.69 16.37
CA LEU A 103 13.61 -6.17 17.43
C LEU A 103 13.72 -7.15 18.60
N ALA A 104 12.60 -7.66 19.09
CA ALA A 104 12.59 -8.64 20.18
C ALA A 104 13.38 -9.91 19.80
N LYS A 105 13.22 -10.40 18.56
CA LYS A 105 13.99 -11.52 18.04
C LYS A 105 15.48 -11.21 17.93
N ALA A 106 15.83 -10.03 17.40
CA ALA A 106 17.22 -9.61 17.25
C ALA A 106 17.92 -9.47 18.61
N GLU A 107 17.23 -8.94 19.62
CA GLU A 107 17.73 -8.87 21.00
C GLU A 107 17.96 -10.27 21.58
N ALA A 108 17.02 -11.20 21.41
CA ALA A 108 17.17 -12.58 21.85
C ALA A 108 18.35 -13.28 21.15
N ASP A 109 18.43 -13.17 19.82
CA ASP A 109 19.50 -13.76 19.02
C ASP A 109 20.88 -13.18 19.39
N ALA A 110 20.94 -11.87 19.69
CA ALA A 110 22.15 -11.21 20.14
C ALA A 110 22.59 -11.68 21.54
N ALA A 111 21.64 -11.78 22.49
CA ALA A 111 21.91 -12.31 23.83
C ALA A 111 22.45 -13.74 23.76
N ASP A 112 21.81 -14.60 22.96
CA ASP A 112 22.23 -15.96 22.71
C ASP A 112 23.63 -16.05 22.08
N LEU A 113 23.94 -15.16 21.13
CA LEU A 113 25.26 -15.10 20.51
C LEU A 113 26.34 -14.70 21.51
N ILE A 114 26.05 -13.73 22.38
CA ILE A 114 26.96 -13.30 23.44
C ILE A 114 27.19 -14.44 24.43
N ALA A 115 26.12 -15.10 24.90
CA ALA A 115 26.23 -16.24 25.81
C ALA A 115 27.09 -17.37 25.23
N ARG A 116 26.87 -17.74 23.96
CA ARG A 116 27.71 -18.74 23.27
C ARG A 116 29.16 -18.30 23.16
N ARG A 117 29.43 -17.03 22.87
CA ARG A 117 30.81 -16.51 22.80
C ARG A 117 31.50 -16.49 24.15
N GLN A 118 30.76 -16.15 25.20
CA GLN A 118 31.26 -16.21 26.57
C GLN A 118 31.63 -17.65 26.94
N GLN A 119 30.74 -18.62 26.72
CA GLN A 119 31.03 -20.03 26.98
C GLN A 119 32.28 -20.51 26.21
N MET A 120 32.39 -20.18 24.92
CA MET A 120 33.58 -20.53 24.12
C MET A 120 34.87 -19.90 24.66
N ALA A 121 34.80 -18.68 25.20
CA ALA A 121 35.95 -18.03 25.82
C ALA A 121 36.32 -18.71 27.14
N GLU A 122 35.34 -18.99 27.99
CA GLU A 122 35.52 -19.72 29.25
C GLU A 122 36.11 -21.12 29.02
N ASP A 123 35.59 -21.87 28.03
CA ASP A 123 36.11 -23.19 27.68
C ASP A 123 37.57 -23.13 27.18
N LYS A 124 37.92 -22.09 26.41
CA LYS A 124 39.29 -21.84 25.96
C LYS A 124 40.22 -21.48 27.12
N ILE A 125 39.77 -20.65 28.05
CA ILE A 125 40.54 -20.30 29.25
C ILE A 125 40.77 -21.57 30.08
N ALA A 126 39.72 -22.35 30.35
CA ALA A 126 39.83 -23.59 31.11
C ALA A 126 40.77 -24.61 30.43
N ALA A 127 40.75 -24.70 29.10
CA ALA A 127 41.69 -25.53 28.36
C ALA A 127 43.14 -25.03 28.49
N ALA A 128 43.36 -23.72 28.35
CA ALA A 128 44.67 -23.09 28.51
C ALA A 128 45.22 -23.25 29.93
N GLU A 129 44.39 -23.11 30.95
CA GLU A 129 44.75 -23.33 32.36
C GLU A 129 45.20 -24.77 32.61
N ARG A 130 44.44 -25.77 32.11
CA ARG A 130 44.83 -27.18 32.20
C ARG A 130 46.18 -27.43 31.54
N GLN A 131 46.40 -26.84 30.36
CA GLN A 131 47.67 -26.97 29.64
C GLN A 131 48.83 -26.31 30.40
N ALA A 132 48.63 -25.10 30.94
CA ALA A 132 49.64 -24.39 31.72
C ALA A 132 50.03 -25.17 32.99
N VAL A 133 49.06 -25.74 33.71
CA VAL A 133 49.32 -26.59 34.88
C VAL A 133 50.11 -27.84 34.49
N ALA A 134 49.74 -28.50 33.39
CA ALA A 134 50.48 -29.66 32.88
C ALA A 134 51.93 -29.29 32.52
N GLU A 135 52.13 -28.15 31.88
CA GLU A 135 53.46 -27.66 31.50
C GLU A 135 54.33 -27.34 32.73
N VAL A 136 53.79 -26.66 33.74
CA VAL A 136 54.51 -26.39 35.00
C VAL A 136 54.90 -27.70 35.70
N ARG A 137 53.99 -28.69 35.76
CA ARG A 137 54.29 -30.01 36.32
C ARG A 137 55.40 -30.73 35.54
N ALA A 138 55.34 -30.69 34.21
CA ALA A 138 56.37 -31.30 33.37
C ALA A 138 57.74 -30.63 33.60
N ARG A 139 57.80 -29.30 33.62
CA ARG A 139 59.03 -28.54 33.91
C ARG A 139 59.59 -28.84 35.30
N ALA A 140 58.72 -28.96 36.31
CA ALA A 140 59.13 -29.31 37.68
C ALA A 140 59.68 -30.74 37.76
N ALA A 141 59.02 -31.71 37.12
CA ALA A 141 59.48 -33.09 37.06
C ALA A 141 60.84 -33.21 36.35
N ASP A 142 61.00 -32.51 35.23
CA ASP A 142 62.24 -32.45 34.46
C ASP A 142 63.38 -31.77 35.25
N ALA A 143 63.11 -30.68 35.96
CA ALA A 143 64.07 -30.05 36.87
C ALA A 143 64.48 -30.98 38.02
N ALA A 144 63.53 -31.68 38.64
CA ALA A 144 63.80 -32.65 39.69
C ALA A 144 64.62 -33.85 39.18
N ALA A 145 64.31 -34.34 37.98
CA ALA A 145 65.05 -35.43 37.33
C ALA A 145 66.50 -35.03 37.05
N ARG A 146 66.73 -33.82 36.50
CA ARG A 146 68.08 -33.27 36.30
C ARG A 146 68.85 -33.10 37.60
N ALA A 147 68.23 -32.53 38.63
CA ALA A 147 68.86 -32.37 39.94
C ALA A 147 69.23 -33.72 40.55
N SER A 148 68.34 -34.70 40.45
CA SER A 148 68.61 -36.08 40.90
C SER A 148 69.77 -36.71 40.13
N ALA A 149 69.80 -36.55 38.80
CA ALA A 149 70.90 -37.04 37.97
C ALA A 149 72.25 -36.41 38.33
N ALA A 150 72.28 -35.10 38.60
CA ALA A 150 73.48 -34.39 39.05
C ALA A 150 73.96 -34.87 40.42
N ILE A 151 73.06 -35.01 41.40
CA ILE A 151 73.40 -35.55 42.74
C ILE A 151 73.92 -36.98 42.63
N ILE A 152 73.29 -37.83 41.81
CA ILE A 152 73.77 -39.18 41.56
C ILE A 152 75.19 -39.11 41.00
N ALA A 153 75.45 -38.32 39.96
CA ALA A 153 76.79 -38.19 39.38
C ALA A 153 77.85 -37.69 40.37
N GLU A 154 77.52 -36.75 41.26
CA GLU A 154 78.43 -36.24 42.29
C GLU A 154 78.70 -37.24 43.43
N ARG A 155 77.70 -38.05 43.79
CA ARG A 155 77.79 -39.02 44.90
C ARG A 155 78.14 -40.43 44.44
N HIS A 156 78.29 -40.66 43.13
CA HIS A 156 78.64 -41.97 42.59
C HIS A 156 80.14 -42.21 42.76
N ASP A 157 80.49 -43.03 43.73
CA ASP A 157 81.84 -43.56 43.91
C ASP A 157 81.90 -45.05 43.54
N ALA A 158 83.12 -45.59 43.43
CA ALA A 158 83.33 -46.99 43.05
C ALA A 158 82.67 -47.99 44.03
N ALA A 159 82.45 -47.60 45.28
CA ALA A 159 81.79 -48.43 46.29
C ALA A 159 80.27 -48.51 46.06
N ALA A 160 79.64 -47.39 45.69
CA ALA A 160 78.23 -47.34 45.30
C ALA A 160 77.97 -48.15 44.03
N ASP A 161 78.91 -48.14 43.09
CA ASP A 161 78.83 -48.88 41.81
C ASP A 161 78.91 -50.39 42.04
N GLN A 162 79.86 -50.85 42.87
CA GLN A 162 79.97 -52.26 43.26
C GLN A 162 78.71 -52.76 43.99
N ALA A 163 78.17 -51.97 44.93
CA ALA A 163 76.93 -52.30 45.64
C ALA A 163 75.67 -52.25 44.75
N LEU A 164 75.71 -51.54 43.62
CA LEU A 164 74.67 -51.57 42.59
C LEU A 164 74.76 -52.85 41.80
N VAL A 165 75.94 -53.19 41.27
CA VAL A 165 76.20 -54.44 40.52
C VAL A 165 75.83 -55.68 41.34
N ASP A 166 76.24 -55.75 42.60
CA ASP A 166 75.89 -56.87 43.48
C ASP A 166 74.38 -56.99 43.68
N ARG A 167 73.65 -55.86 43.76
CA ARG A 167 72.18 -55.86 43.85
C ARG A 167 71.50 -56.26 42.54
N THR A 168 71.99 -55.82 41.38
CA THR A 168 71.43 -56.24 40.09
C THR A 168 71.70 -57.73 39.86
N ILE A 169 72.89 -58.22 40.17
CA ILE A 169 73.23 -59.67 40.12
C ILE A 169 72.30 -60.46 41.05
N ALA A 170 72.14 -60.01 42.30
CA ALA A 170 71.24 -60.65 43.26
C ALA A 170 69.75 -60.51 42.91
N GLY A 171 69.35 -59.50 42.13
CA GLY A 171 67.99 -59.30 41.65
C GLY A 171 67.65 -60.22 40.47
N ILE A 172 68.60 -60.37 39.54
CA ILE A 172 68.48 -61.31 38.41
C ILE A 172 68.47 -62.76 38.91
N ALA A 173 69.32 -63.08 39.90
CA ALA A 173 69.34 -64.39 40.56
C ALA A 173 68.07 -64.72 41.37
N ARG A 174 67.20 -63.73 41.64
CA ARG A 174 65.95 -63.86 42.42
C ARG A 174 64.69 -63.89 41.54
N ALA A 175 64.83 -63.58 40.25
CA ALA A 175 63.76 -63.64 39.24
C ALA A 175 63.66 -65.02 38.55
N HIS A 176 64.44 -66.00 39.03
CA HIS A 176 64.29 -67.43 38.84
C HIS A 176 64.07 -68.10 40.19
#